data_AF-A0A940SL20-F1
#
_entry.id   AF-A0A940SL20-F1
#
_cell.length_a   1.000
_cell.length_b   1.000
_cell.length_c   1.000
_cell.angle_alpha   90.00
_cell.angle_beta   90.00
_cell.angle_gamma   90.00
#
_symmetry.space_group_name_H-M   'P 1'
#
loop_
_entity.id
_entity.type
_entity.pdbx_description
1 polymer ?
#
loop_
_entity_poly.entity_id
_entity_poly.type
_entity_poly.pdbx_seq_one_letter_code
_entity_poly.pdbx_strand_id
1 'polypeptide(L)'
;MKKTNLGPVAVKIDRESVNALLQSLNQIAAIDPENHIAQSAQKLMQKIIKHGRTFPHYDMKLVSIYFYDNEASTLIQLVSMYLSAVQENTEDYYDRIGRSRKRGLGNPQSAEQTISDKTEN
;
A
#
# COMPACT_ATOMS: atom_id res chain seq x y z
N MET A 1 0.36 -26.61 12.74
CA MET A 1 0.63 -25.16 12.88
C MET A 1 -0.37 -24.58 13.87
N LYS A 2 0.07 -23.88 14.93
CA LYS A 2 -0.82 -23.19 15.86
C LYS A 2 -1.49 -22.02 15.12
N LYS A 3 -2.83 -21.97 15.08
CA LYS A 3 -3.56 -20.78 14.63
C LYS A 3 -3.30 -19.67 15.65
N THR A 4 -2.40 -18.75 15.34
CA THR A 4 -2.33 -17.46 16.03
C THR A 4 -3.62 -16.73 15.75
N ASN A 5 -4.52 -16.73 16.73
CA ASN A 5 -5.79 -16.00 16.67
C ASN A 5 -5.47 -14.52 16.90
N LEU A 6 -4.97 -13.87 15.85
CA LEU A 6 -4.75 -12.43 15.85
C LEU A 6 -6.14 -11.79 15.90
N GLY A 7 -6.42 -11.05 16.98
CA GLY A 7 -7.65 -10.28 17.10
C GLY A 7 -7.82 -9.29 15.94
N PRO A 8 -8.97 -8.61 15.84
CA PRO A 8 -9.26 -7.73 14.73
C PRO A 8 -8.21 -6.61 14.61
N VAL A 9 -7.76 -6.36 13.38
CA VAL A 9 -6.82 -5.30 13.05
C VAL A 9 -7.62 -4.04 12.74
N ALA A 10 -7.48 -3.01 13.57
CA ALA A 10 -8.06 -1.70 13.34
C ALA A 10 -7.19 -0.91 12.37
N VAL A 11 -7.78 -0.45 11.27
CA VAL A 11 -7.13 0.37 10.27
C VAL A 11 -7.84 1.72 10.19
N LYS A 12 -7.06 2.79 10.27
CA LYS A 12 -7.53 4.18 10.12
C LYS A 12 -6.84 4.79 8.92
N ILE A 13 -7.61 5.17 7.92
CA ILE A 13 -7.12 5.73 6.66
C ILE A 13 -7.91 7.00 6.39
N ASP A 14 -7.29 8.00 5.77
CA ASP A 14 -8.02 9.19 5.32
C ASP A 14 -9.07 8.83 4.26
N ARG A 15 -10.12 9.65 4.17
CA ARG A 15 -11.26 9.39 3.30
C ARG A 15 -10.88 9.34 1.82
N GLU A 16 -9.90 10.13 1.38
CA GLU A 16 -9.49 10.19 -0.02
C GLU A 16 -8.79 8.89 -0.42
N SER A 17 -7.87 8.40 0.42
CA SER A 17 -7.22 7.11 0.26
C SER A 17 -8.21 5.94 0.30
N VAL A 18 -9.25 6.01 1.13
CA VAL A 18 -10.33 4.99 1.13
C VAL A 18 -11.09 4.98 -0.19
N ASN A 19 -11.38 6.15 -0.77
CA ASN A 19 -12.03 6.24 -2.07
C ASN A 19 -11.14 5.65 -3.18
N ALA A 20 -9.85 5.98 -3.18
CA ALA A 20 -8.88 5.41 -4.13
C ALA A 20 -8.75 3.88 -3.98
N LEU A 21 -8.77 3.38 -2.74
CA LEU A 21 -8.79 1.95 -2.46
C LEU A 21 -10.04 1.27 -3.03
N LEU A 22 -11.22 1.86 -2.79
CA LEU A 22 -12.48 1.33 -3.33
C LEU A 22 -12.47 1.28 -4.87
N GLN A 23 -11.91 2.30 -5.53
CA GLN A 23 -11.74 2.29 -6.98
C GLN A 23 -10.81 1.18 -7.46
N SER A 24 -9.67 0.98 -6.78
CA SER A 24 -8.71 -0.08 -7.11
C SER A 24 -9.34 -1.47 -6.94
N LEU A 25 -10.05 -1.70 -5.83
CA LEU A 25 -10.78 -2.95 -5.60
C LEU A 25 -11.88 -3.19 -6.63
N ASN A 26 -12.58 -2.14 -7.06
CA ASN A 26 -13.60 -2.23 -8.10
C ASN A 26 -12.99 -2.64 -9.45
N GLN A 27 -11.82 -2.11 -9.80
CA GLN A 27 -11.11 -2.53 -11.02
C GLN A 27 -10.67 -3.98 -10.96
N ILE A 28 -10.11 -4.44 -9.84
CA ILE A 28 -9.74 -5.85 -9.64
C ILE A 28 -10.97 -6.76 -9.74
N ALA A 29 -12.09 -6.35 -9.13
CA ALA A 29 -13.34 -7.10 -9.16
C ALA A 29 -13.95 -7.22 -10.56
N ALA A 30 -13.63 -6.29 -11.47
CA ALA A 30 -14.16 -6.26 -12.82
C ALA A 30 -13.37 -7.11 -13.84
N ILE A 31 -12.21 -7.66 -13.48
CA ILE A 31 -11.35 -8.42 -14.41
C ILE A 31 -12.01 -9.76 -14.81
N ASP A 32 -12.36 -10.56 -13.81
CA ASP A 32 -13.02 -11.86 -13.98
C ASP A 32 -13.86 -12.18 -12.73
N PRO A 33 -15.18 -11.96 -12.74
CA PRO A 33 -16.05 -12.11 -11.56
C PRO A 33 -16.07 -13.52 -10.95
N GLU A 34 -15.76 -14.55 -11.74
CA GLU A 34 -15.74 -15.94 -11.28
C GLU A 34 -14.41 -16.29 -10.59
N ASN A 35 -13.39 -15.44 -10.73
CA ASN A 35 -12.09 -15.64 -10.10
C ASN A 35 -12.13 -15.30 -8.60
N HIS A 36 -11.52 -16.17 -7.79
CA HIS A 36 -11.33 -15.99 -6.34
C HIS A 36 -10.72 -14.62 -5.96
N ILE A 37 -9.86 -14.04 -6.80
CA ILE A 37 -9.24 -12.73 -6.61
C ILE A 37 -10.31 -11.63 -6.69
N ALA A 38 -11.14 -11.64 -7.74
CA ALA A 38 -12.21 -10.67 -7.93
C ALA A 38 -13.26 -10.77 -6.82
N GLN A 39 -13.65 -11.99 -6.45
CA GLN A 39 -14.57 -12.22 -5.33
C GLN A 39 -13.99 -11.71 -4.00
N SER A 40 -12.69 -11.87 -3.77
CA SER A 40 -12.02 -11.34 -2.58
C SER A 40 -12.00 -9.81 -2.57
N ALA A 41 -11.71 -9.18 -3.71
CA ALA A 41 -11.76 -7.73 -3.86
C ALA A 41 -13.17 -7.18 -3.62
N GLN A 42 -14.19 -7.84 -4.17
CA GLN A 42 -15.59 -7.47 -3.96
C GLN A 42 -16.01 -7.61 -2.50
N LYS A 43 -15.63 -8.70 -1.81
CA LYS A 43 -15.91 -8.89 -0.37
C LYS A 43 -15.28 -7.79 0.48
N LEU A 44 -14.03 -7.43 0.21
CA LEU A 44 -13.34 -6.36 0.93
C LEU A 44 -13.98 -4.99 0.65
N MET A 45 -14.34 -4.71 -0.60
CA MET A 45 -15.04 -3.48 -0.98
C MET A 45 -16.37 -3.34 -0.23
N GLN A 46 -17.19 -4.40 -0.21
CA GLN A 46 -18.44 -4.42 0.53
C GLN A 46 -18.23 -4.25 2.04
N LYS A 47 -17.17 -4.84 2.60
CA LYS A 47 -16.83 -4.67 4.00
C LYS A 47 -16.49 -3.22 4.35
N ILE A 48 -15.64 -2.57 3.53
CA ILE A 48 -15.27 -1.16 3.70
C ILE A 48 -16.51 -0.28 3.66
N ILE A 49 -17.39 -0.48 2.67
CA ILE A 49 -18.63 0.31 2.49
C ILE A 49 -19.59 0.12 3.67
N LYS A 50 -19.80 -1.13 4.09
CA LYS A 50 -20.80 -1.47 5.12
C LYS A 50 -20.34 -1.15 6.54
N HIS A 51 -19.06 -1.36 6.83
CA HIS A 51 -18.53 -1.32 8.19
C HIS A 51 -17.56 -0.15 8.45
N GLY A 52 -17.14 0.58 7.42
CA GLY A 52 -16.33 1.78 7.57
C GLY A 52 -17.08 2.88 8.31
N ARG A 53 -16.45 3.42 9.37
CA ARG A 53 -16.98 4.55 10.13
C ARG A 53 -16.14 5.78 9.86
N THR A 54 -16.76 6.81 9.29
CA THR A 54 -16.12 8.10 9.05
C THR A 54 -16.21 8.97 10.30
N PHE A 55 -15.11 9.59 10.70
CA PHE A 55 -15.05 10.53 11.81
C PHE A 55 -14.08 11.68 11.49
N PRO A 56 -14.33 12.89 12.02
CA PRO A 56 -13.39 14.00 11.88
C PRO A 56 -12.12 13.75 12.71
N HIS A 57 -10.97 14.14 12.19
CA HIS A 57 -9.70 14.12 12.89
C HIS A 57 -8.85 15.33 12.45
N TYR A 58 -8.69 16.31 13.33
CA TYR A 58 -8.11 17.62 13.01
C TYR A 58 -8.79 18.27 11.79
N ASP A 59 -8.07 18.42 10.69
CA ASP A 59 -8.48 19.04 9.42
C ASP A 59 -8.93 18.02 8.36
N MET A 60 -8.89 16.72 8.66
CA MET A 60 -9.23 15.65 7.72
C MET A 60 -10.34 14.73 8.23
N LYS A 61 -10.92 13.95 7.31
CA LYS A 61 -11.87 12.87 7.64
C LYS A 61 -11.15 11.55 7.56
N LEU A 62 -11.19 10.78 8.64
CA LEU A 62 -10.68 9.42 8.68
C LEU A 62 -11.82 8.42 8.57
N VAL A 63 -11.52 7.25 8.03
CA VAL A 63 -12.39 6.07 8.03
C VAL A 63 -11.70 4.99 8.85
N SER A 64 -12.39 4.50 9.90
CA SER A 64 -11.94 3.36 10.70
C SER A 64 -12.65 2.09 10.24
N ILE A 65 -11.87 1.03 10.05
CA ILE A 65 -12.36 -0.28 9.58
C ILE A 65 -11.64 -1.36 10.40
N TYR A 66 -12.37 -2.38 10.83
CA TYR A 66 -11.78 -3.56 11.46
C TYR A 66 -11.71 -4.70 10.45
N PHE A 67 -10.50 -5.22 10.24
CA PHE A 67 -10.25 -6.41 9.45
C PHE A 67 -10.06 -7.61 10.38
N TYR A 68 -10.68 -8.72 10.04
CA TYR A 68 -10.69 -9.96 10.82
C TYR A 68 -9.98 -11.06 10.03
N ASP A 69 -9.56 -12.11 10.72
CA ASP A 69 -8.91 -13.28 10.12
C ASP A 69 -7.76 -12.88 9.17
N ASN A 70 -7.88 -13.22 7.89
CA ASN A 70 -6.90 -12.94 6.85
C ASN A 70 -7.26 -11.73 5.96
N GLU A 71 -8.30 -10.96 6.29
CA GLU A 71 -8.78 -9.88 5.42
C GLU A 71 -7.73 -8.79 5.19
N ALA A 72 -6.97 -8.42 6.22
CA ALA A 72 -5.90 -7.43 6.11
C ALA A 72 -4.76 -7.92 5.20
N SER A 73 -4.36 -9.19 5.33
CA SER A 73 -3.36 -9.79 4.44
C SER A 73 -3.86 -9.89 3.00
N THR A 74 -5.12 -10.26 2.80
CA THR A 74 -5.75 -10.33 1.47
C THR A 74 -5.77 -8.94 0.82
N LEU A 75 -6.13 -7.90 1.57
CA LEU A 75 -6.11 -6.53 1.08
C LEU A 75 -4.71 -6.11 0.62
N ILE A 76 -3.68 -6.37 1.42
CA ILE A 76 -2.28 -6.07 1.08
C ILE A 76 -1.87 -6.81 -0.19
N GLN A 77 -2.20 -8.10 -0.30
CA GLN A 77 -1.89 -8.91 -1.48
C GLN A 77 -2.54 -8.32 -2.74
N LEU A 78 -3.84 -8.02 -2.70
CA LEU A 78 -4.59 -7.47 -3.83
C LEU A 78 -4.03 -6.13 -4.29
N VAL A 79 -3.75 -5.22 -3.35
CA VAL A 79 -3.17 -3.92 -3.66
C VAL A 79 -1.76 -4.07 -4.22
N SER A 80 -0.94 -4.99 -3.70
CA SER A 80 0.41 -5.24 -4.22
C SER A 80 0.36 -5.77 -5.65
N MET A 81 -0.53 -6.72 -5.94
CA MET A 81 -0.75 -7.24 -7.30
C MET A 81 -1.19 -6.14 -8.27
N TYR A 82 -2.14 -5.30 -7.84
CA TYR A 82 -2.61 -4.18 -8.65
C TYR A 82 -1.50 -3.16 -8.90
N LEU A 83 -0.72 -2.81 -7.87
CA LEU A 83 0.43 -1.92 -8.01
C LEU A 83 1.47 -2.51 -8.95
N SER A 84 1.79 -3.80 -8.89
CA SER A 84 2.71 -4.44 -9.83
C SER A 84 2.18 -4.39 -11.27
N ALA A 85 0.90 -4.68 -11.49
CA ALA A 85 0.28 -4.61 -12.83
C ALA A 85 0.24 -3.18 -13.39
N VAL A 86 0.06 -2.17 -12.54
CA VAL A 86 0.12 -0.75 -12.91
C VAL A 86 1.58 -0.27 -13.06
N GLN A 87 2.52 -0.82 -12.29
CA GLN A 87 3.95 -0.49 -12.32
C GLN A 87 4.71 -1.12 -13.49
N GLU A 88 4.30 -2.30 -13.96
CA GLU A 88 4.74 -2.83 -15.26
C GLU A 88 4.36 -1.89 -16.43
N ASN A 89 3.42 -0.96 -16.19
CA ASN A 89 3.08 0.15 -17.10
C ASN A 89 3.63 1.53 -16.67
N THR A 90 4.38 1.66 -15.56
CA THR A 90 4.86 2.95 -15.03
C THR A 90 6.32 2.88 -14.54
N GLU A 91 7.27 2.77 -15.48
CA GLU A 91 8.69 3.06 -15.22
C GLU A 91 8.91 4.49 -14.63
N ASP A 92 7.92 5.40 -14.75
CA ASP A 92 8.03 6.82 -14.38
C ASP A 92 7.65 7.22 -12.93
N TYR A 93 7.24 6.28 -12.05
CA TYR A 93 6.78 6.64 -10.69
C TYR A 93 7.93 6.77 -9.68
N TYR A 94 8.81 5.76 -9.58
CA TYR A 94 9.97 5.81 -8.68
C TYR A 94 10.98 6.87 -9.08
N ASP A 95 11.08 7.14 -10.38
CA ASP A 95 11.93 8.19 -10.95
C ASP A 95 11.49 9.61 -10.53
N ARG A 96 10.20 9.79 -10.22
CA ARG A 96 9.65 11.05 -9.72
C ARG A 96 9.89 11.25 -8.23
N ILE A 97 9.70 10.18 -7.43
CA ILE A 97 9.92 10.24 -5.99
C ILE A 97 11.42 10.29 -5.64
N GLY A 98 12.27 9.65 -6.43
CA GLY A 98 13.74 9.75 -6.33
C GLY A 98 14.27 11.15 -6.64
N ARG A 99 13.67 11.87 -7.61
CA ARG A 99 14.06 13.24 -7.96
C ARG A 99 13.59 14.29 -6.96
N SER A 100 12.43 14.09 -6.33
CA SER A 100 11.93 15.02 -5.29
C SER A 100 12.77 14.99 -4.00
N ARG A 101 13.43 13.87 -3.67
CA ARG A 101 14.39 13.82 -2.54
C ARG A 101 15.72 14.50 -2.83
N LYS A 102 16.15 14.59 -4.11
CA LYS A 102 17.42 15.24 -4.48
C LYS A 102 17.37 16.77 -4.52
N ARG A 103 16.19 17.39 -4.50
CA ARG A 103 16.06 18.87 -4.51
C ARG A 103 15.96 19.50 -3.11
N GLY A 104 15.93 18.70 -2.04
CA GLY A 104 15.79 19.17 -0.65
C GLY A 104 17.01 18.96 0.26
N LEU A 105 18.09 18.34 -0.21
CA LEU A 105 19.30 18.13 0.57
C LEU A 105 20.42 18.97 -0.01
N GLY A 106 20.66 20.12 0.62
CA GLY A 106 21.89 20.87 0.47
C GLY A 106 23.10 19.97 0.70
N ASN A 107 24.02 20.07 -0.25
CA ASN A 107 25.39 19.56 -0.31
C ASN A 107 25.95 18.84 0.94
N PRO A 108 26.26 17.53 0.86
CA PRO A 108 27.34 16.93 1.62
C PRO A 108 28.50 16.60 0.67
N GLN A 109 29.20 17.62 0.18
CA GLN A 109 30.61 17.45 -0.19
C GLN A 109 31.40 17.44 1.11
N SER A 110 31.74 16.25 1.62
CA SER A 110 32.94 15.94 2.42
C SER A 110 32.81 14.55 3.02
N ALA A 111 33.23 13.53 2.28
CA ALA A 111 33.80 12.28 2.81
C ALA A 111 34.25 11.41 1.61
N GLU A 112 35.19 11.93 0.82
CA GLU A 112 35.95 11.11 -0.12
C GLU A 112 36.86 10.15 0.66
N GLN A 113 36.64 8.86 0.42
CA GLN A 113 37.67 7.85 0.12
C GLN A 113 39.00 7.95 0.87
N THR A 114 39.23 7.04 1.82
CA THR A 114 40.56 6.42 1.97
C THR A 114 40.45 5.02 2.58
N ILE A 115 40.37 3.98 1.75
CA ILE A 115 40.97 2.68 2.06
C ILE A 115 41.63 2.22 0.76
N SER A 116 42.94 2.48 0.64
CA SER A 116 43.78 1.89 -0.40
C SER A 116 44.19 0.50 0.08
N ASP A 117 43.74 -0.51 -0.65
CA ASP A 117 44.37 -1.83 -0.63
C ASP A 117 45.84 -1.69 -1.04
N LYS A 118 46.73 -2.28 -0.25
CA LYS A 118 48.05 -2.74 -0.68
C LYS A 118 48.26 -4.14 -0.13
N THR A 119 47.81 -5.11 -0.90
CA THR A 119 48.41 -6.45 -0.95
C THR A 119 49.08 -6.57 -2.31
N GLU A 120 50.40 -6.68 -2.33
CA GLU A 120 51.17 -7.67 -3.11
C GLU A 120 52.68 -7.38 -3.01
N ASN A 121 53.39 -8.43 -2.55
CA ASN A 121 54.80 -8.82 -2.70
C ASN A 121 55.94 -7.79 -2.62
#